data_AF-A0A9F5MXC0-F1
#
_entry.id   AF-A0A9F5MXC0-F1
#
_cell.length_a   1.000
_cell.length_b   1.000
_cell.length_c   1.000
_cell.angle_alpha   90.00
_cell.angle_beta   90.00
_cell.angle_gamma   90.00
#
_symmetry.space_group_name_H-M   'P 1'
#
loop_
_entity.id
_entity.type
_entity.pdbx_description
1 polymer ?
#
loop_
_entity_poly.entity_id
_entity_poly.type
_entity_poly.pdbx_seq_one_letter_code
_entity_poly.pdbx_strand_id
1 'polypeptide(L)'
;MAENTTFMSDTGKSLLADSSVLDSKIIENSKENVFTRIASDGGEEMPPIETRLILVQEAARCEELITALETVKTMEVPFIKIKKTISGEPEEKIIKSIIHMEIKVPYIKMESMKAYDDSESPEVEAVFVIADFEDPIFSTLYKADCRILGPPVVFQCAKKGEPLPFACRPLYCTNMVNLVLCFTGFRKKDELVKLVTLVHHMGGIIRRDFSSKVTHLVANSTQGDKFRVAVSLGTPIMKAEWIYRSWERRNDT
;
A
#
# COMPACT_ATOMS: atom_id res chain seq x y z
N MET A 1 -34.72 -42.75 33.65
CA MET A 1 -33.35 -42.29 33.99
C MET A 1 -32.91 -41.35 32.89
N ALA A 2 -32.58 -40.11 33.26
CA ALA A 2 -31.86 -39.09 32.46
C ALA A 2 -30.39 -39.57 32.20
N GLU A 3 -29.50 -39.01 31.37
CA GLU A 3 -29.07 -37.64 30.98
C GLU A 3 -28.29 -37.77 29.62
N ASN A 4 -28.35 -36.89 28.62
CA ASN A 4 -27.77 -35.54 28.40
C ASN A 4 -26.31 -35.46 27.83
N THR A 5 -26.16 -34.74 26.69
CA THR A 5 -24.99 -33.95 26.16
C THR A 5 -23.67 -34.67 25.77
N THR A 6 -22.94 -34.35 24.68
CA THR A 6 -22.26 -33.08 24.34
C THR A 6 -21.68 -33.09 22.90
N PHE A 7 -21.78 -31.95 22.20
CA PHE A 7 -21.06 -31.56 20.98
C PHE A 7 -19.54 -31.42 21.21
N MET A 8 -18.69 -31.90 20.29
CA MET A 8 -17.35 -31.31 20.07
C MET A 8 -17.00 -31.37 18.57
N SER A 9 -16.91 -30.19 17.97
CA SER A 9 -16.21 -29.89 16.74
C SER A 9 -14.71 -30.09 16.92
N ASP A 10 -14.03 -30.75 15.99
CA ASP A 10 -12.56 -30.68 15.92
C ASP A 10 -12.10 -30.01 14.63
N THR A 11 -11.28 -28.99 14.84
CA THR A 11 -10.83 -28.00 13.88
C THR A 11 -9.42 -28.40 13.47
N GLY A 12 -9.28 -28.98 12.28
CA GLY A 12 -7.99 -29.28 11.67
C GLY A 12 -7.27 -27.99 11.26
N LYS A 13 -6.41 -27.51 12.16
CA LYS A 13 -5.54 -26.34 12.04
C LYS A 13 -4.65 -26.42 10.78
N SER A 14 -4.84 -25.48 9.85
CA SER A 14 -3.85 -25.14 8.83
C SER A 14 -2.88 -24.12 9.44
N LEU A 15 -1.68 -24.61 9.76
CA LEU A 15 -0.51 -23.84 10.16
C LEU A 15 0.02 -23.09 8.94
N LEU A 16 -0.21 -21.78 8.88
CA LEU A 16 0.66 -20.86 8.15
C LEU A 16 0.97 -19.70 9.07
N ALA A 17 2.21 -19.73 9.55
CA ALA A 17 2.83 -18.70 10.34
C ALA A 17 2.87 -17.36 9.58
N ASP A 18 2.33 -16.36 10.26
CA ASP A 18 2.68 -14.95 10.31
C ASP A 18 3.76 -14.45 9.34
N SER A 19 3.30 -13.64 8.38
CA SER A 19 4.09 -12.58 7.75
C SER A 19 3.32 -11.24 7.81
N SER A 20 2.37 -11.10 8.75
CA SER A 20 1.59 -9.88 8.96
C SER A 20 2.19 -8.92 9.99
N VAL A 21 3.47 -9.08 10.34
CA VAL A 21 4.17 -8.11 11.19
C VAL A 21 4.61 -6.95 10.30
N LEU A 22 3.64 -6.15 9.87
CA LEU A 22 3.74 -4.74 9.46
C LEU A 22 2.29 -4.19 9.33
N ASP A 23 1.39 -4.61 10.22
CA ASP A 23 0.15 -3.90 10.53
C ASP A 23 0.47 -2.83 11.60
N SER A 24 1.34 -1.87 11.25
CA SER A 24 1.46 -0.65 12.02
C SER A 24 0.29 0.26 11.65
N LYS A 25 -0.79 0.09 12.43
CA LYS A 25 -1.95 0.99 12.60
C LYS A 25 -1.87 2.32 11.83
N ILE A 26 -2.41 2.34 10.62
CA ILE A 26 -3.01 3.57 10.07
C ILE A 26 -4.38 3.68 10.73
N ILE A 27 -4.50 4.57 11.72
CA ILE A 27 -5.79 4.95 12.28
C ILE A 27 -6.51 5.78 11.19
N GLU A 28 -7.51 5.17 10.54
CA GLU A 28 -8.53 5.88 9.79
C GLU A 28 -9.26 6.84 10.77
N ASN A 29 -8.96 8.14 10.71
CA ASN A 29 -9.83 9.16 11.28
C ASN A 29 -10.28 10.11 10.16
N SER A 30 -11.38 9.71 9.51
CA SER A 30 -12.23 10.64 8.79
C SER A 30 -13.01 11.47 9.80
N LYS A 31 -12.76 12.79 9.78
CA LYS A 31 -13.58 13.91 10.28
C LYS A 31 -14.63 13.58 11.36
N GLU A 32 -14.31 13.78 12.63
CA GLU A 32 -15.21 14.39 13.62
C GLU A 32 -14.39 15.15 14.68
N ASN A 33 -14.84 16.36 15.00
CA ASN A 33 -14.13 17.37 15.79
C ASN A 33 -14.80 17.50 17.17
N VAL A 34 -14.26 16.89 18.24
CA VAL A 34 -14.54 17.27 19.65
C VAL A 34 -13.30 17.01 20.54
N PHE A 35 -13.05 17.95 21.43
CA PHE A 35 -11.82 18.28 22.14
C PHE A 35 -11.55 17.47 23.43
N THR A 36 -10.31 17.64 23.94
CA THR A 36 -9.82 17.52 25.34
C THR A 36 -9.32 16.17 25.89
N ARG A 37 -8.00 15.99 25.97
CA ARG A 37 -7.23 16.10 27.24
C ARG A 37 -5.72 15.98 26.98
N ILE A 38 -4.97 16.93 27.53
CA ILE A 38 -3.51 16.99 27.54
C ILE A 38 -2.97 15.83 28.36
N ALA A 39 -2.15 14.99 27.74
CA ALA A 39 -1.14 14.18 28.42
C ALA A 39 0.19 14.45 27.71
N SER A 40 1.11 15.06 28.44
CA SER A 40 2.47 15.35 28.01
C SER A 40 3.25 14.04 27.89
N ASP A 41 3.23 13.47 26.68
CA ASP A 41 4.06 12.32 26.33
C ASP A 41 5.31 12.84 25.60
N GLY A 42 6.42 12.92 26.35
CA GLY A 42 7.73 13.37 25.88
C GLY A 42 8.38 12.37 24.93
N GLY A 43 7.86 12.28 23.70
CA GLY A 43 8.59 11.70 22.58
C GLY A 43 9.25 12.82 21.78
N GLU A 44 10.48 12.61 21.33
CA GLU A 44 11.14 13.51 20.38
C GLU A 44 10.30 13.56 19.10
N GLU A 45 9.81 14.76 18.76
CA GLU A 45 9.13 15.02 17.50
C GLU A 45 10.20 15.31 16.46
N MET A 46 10.40 14.38 15.52
CA MET A 46 11.28 14.67 14.40
C MET A 46 10.62 15.68 13.47
N PRO A 47 11.39 16.64 12.94
CA PRO A 47 10.91 17.52 11.89
C PRO A 47 10.44 16.67 10.69
N PRO A 48 9.50 17.18 9.89
CA PRO A 48 9.03 16.46 8.72
C PRO A 48 10.22 16.21 7.77
N ILE A 49 10.45 14.93 7.47
CA ILE A 49 11.57 14.44 6.67
C ILE A 49 11.47 15.06 5.27
N GLU A 50 12.56 15.64 4.77
CA GLU A 50 12.56 16.19 3.41
C GLU A 50 12.47 15.04 2.42
N THR A 51 11.41 14.95 1.61
CA THR A 51 11.29 13.86 0.65
C THR A 51 11.81 14.26 -0.73
N ARG A 52 12.59 13.39 -1.37
CA ARG A 52 13.14 13.57 -2.72
C ARG A 52 12.59 12.54 -3.69
N LEU A 53 12.18 13.00 -4.87
CA LEU A 53 11.79 12.14 -5.98
C LEU A 53 13.01 11.73 -6.81
N ILE A 54 13.14 10.44 -7.07
CA ILE A 54 14.22 9.86 -7.88
C ILE A 54 13.60 9.16 -9.09
N LEU A 55 13.86 9.69 -10.28
CA LEU A 55 13.48 9.06 -11.54
C LEU A 55 14.53 8.02 -11.94
N VAL A 56 14.12 6.76 -12.09
CA VAL A 56 15.04 5.66 -12.38
C VAL A 56 15.01 5.30 -13.87
N GLN A 57 16.19 5.29 -14.50
CA GLN A 57 16.42 4.82 -15.87
C GLN A 57 15.42 5.37 -16.90
N GLU A 58 14.55 4.52 -17.46
CA GLU A 58 13.62 4.88 -18.53
C GLU A 58 12.60 5.92 -18.07
N ALA A 59 12.23 5.92 -16.78
CA ALA A 59 11.40 6.97 -16.21
C ALA A 59 12.09 8.35 -16.29
N ALA A 60 13.43 8.42 -16.21
CA ALA A 60 14.18 9.67 -16.31
C ALA A 60 14.28 10.23 -17.75
N ARG A 61 13.95 9.40 -18.76
CA ARG A 61 13.95 9.76 -20.18
C ARG A 61 12.57 10.19 -20.68
N CYS A 62 11.50 9.92 -19.94
CA CYS A 62 10.14 10.30 -20.31
C CYS A 62 9.88 11.80 -20.03
N GLU A 63 9.82 12.62 -21.10
CA GLU A 63 9.59 14.07 -20.99
C GLU A 63 8.21 14.41 -20.43
N GLU A 64 7.19 13.63 -20.78
CA GLU A 64 5.83 13.79 -20.27
C GLU A 64 5.79 13.61 -18.75
N LEU A 65 6.53 12.62 -18.22
CA LEU A 65 6.62 12.35 -16.79
C LEU A 65 7.31 13.49 -16.04
N ILE A 66 8.36 14.07 -16.63
CA ILE A 66 9.07 15.22 -16.08
C ILE A 66 8.12 16.43 -16.00
N THR A 67 7.38 16.70 -17.07
CA THR A 67 6.40 17.79 -17.13
C THR A 67 5.28 17.59 -16.10
N ALA A 68 4.82 16.35 -15.93
CA ALA A 68 3.83 16.00 -14.92
C ALA A 68 4.36 16.24 -13.49
N LEU A 69 5.62 15.88 -13.22
CA LEU A 69 6.26 16.14 -11.92
C LEU A 69 6.40 17.63 -11.62
N GLU A 70 6.76 18.46 -12.61
CA GLU A 70 6.83 19.92 -12.43
C GLU A 70 5.46 20.54 -12.10
N THR A 71 4.39 19.90 -12.56
CA THR A 71 3.00 20.31 -12.27
C THR A 71 2.60 19.94 -10.83
N VAL A 72 3.08 18.81 -10.31
CA VAL A 72 2.77 18.35 -8.96
C VAL A 72 3.68 19.04 -7.95
N LYS A 73 3.12 19.97 -7.18
CA LYS A 73 3.87 20.78 -6.21
C LYS A 73 3.86 20.24 -4.79
N THR A 74 3.02 19.24 -4.52
CA THR A 74 2.79 18.74 -3.16
C THR A 74 2.84 17.22 -3.12
N MET A 75 3.27 16.69 -1.98
CA MET A 75 3.28 15.26 -1.73
C MET A 75 2.88 14.92 -0.31
N GLU A 76 2.31 13.73 -0.15
CA GLU A 76 1.97 13.15 1.13
C GLU A 76 3.21 12.50 1.76
N VAL A 77 3.54 12.98 2.96
CA VAL A 77 4.67 12.54 3.78
C VAL A 77 4.15 12.06 5.14
N PRO A 78 4.61 10.92 5.66
CA PRO A 78 4.21 10.45 6.98
C PRO A 78 4.91 11.30 8.05
N PHE A 79 4.13 11.87 8.96
CA PHE A 79 4.65 12.50 10.17
C PHE A 79 4.76 11.43 11.27
N ILE A 80 6.00 11.08 11.64
CA ILE A 80 6.30 9.96 12.54
C ILE A 80 6.67 10.51 13.93
N LYS A 81 6.11 9.92 14.99
CA LYS A 81 6.63 10.09 16.36
C LYS A 81 7.38 8.83 16.74
N ILE A 82 8.61 8.98 17.21
CA ILE A 82 9.37 7.86 17.78
C ILE A 82 8.98 7.75 19.24
N LYS A 83 8.42 6.61 19.63
CA LYS A 83 8.20 6.30 21.04
C LYS A 83 9.36 5.43 21.52
N LYS A 84 10.29 6.03 22.26
CA LYS A 84 11.40 5.29 22.87
C LYS A 84 10.86 4.50 24.06
N THR A 85 10.69 3.20 23.90
CA THR A 85 10.38 2.29 25.01
C THR A 85 11.64 2.13 25.87
N ILE A 86 11.52 2.32 27.18
CA ILE A 86 12.63 2.35 28.15
C ILE A 86 13.27 0.95 28.37
N SER A 87 12.93 -0.02 27.53
CA SER A 87 13.30 -1.43 27.67
C SER A 87 13.66 -2.00 26.30
N GLY A 88 14.91 -1.85 25.87
CA GLY A 88 15.68 -2.70 24.93
C GLY A 88 15.04 -3.25 23.63
N GLU A 89 13.80 -2.91 23.31
CA GLU A 89 13.04 -3.35 22.15
C GLU A 89 13.19 -2.35 20.99
N PRO A 90 13.02 -2.79 19.73
CA PRO A 90 13.20 -1.93 18.56
C PRO A 90 12.27 -0.71 18.65
N GLU A 91 12.81 0.46 18.30
CA GLU A 91 12.08 1.72 18.30
C GLU A 91 10.83 1.61 17.40
N GLU A 92 9.63 1.63 17.98
CA GLU A 92 8.40 1.62 17.21
C GLU A 92 8.16 3.02 16.61
N LYS A 93 8.38 3.13 15.29
CA LYS A 93 7.99 4.29 14.49
C LYS A 93 6.48 4.26 14.26
N ILE A 94 5.74 5.15 14.91
CA ILE A 94 4.29 5.28 14.74
C ILE A 94 4.00 6.48 13.86
N ILE A 95 3.29 6.26 12.74
CA ILE A 95 2.78 7.34 11.89
C ILE A 95 1.60 7.99 12.62
N LYS A 96 1.77 9.26 13.03
CA LYS A 96 0.71 10.02 13.71
C LYS A 96 -0.29 10.62 12.72
N SER A 97 0.20 11.13 11.59
CA SER A 97 -0.59 11.86 10.60
C SER A 97 0.14 11.89 9.27
N ILE A 98 -0.62 12.03 8.17
CA ILE A 98 -0.07 12.32 6.84
C ILE A 98 -0.16 13.83 6.64
N ILE A 99 0.95 14.47 6.27
CA ILE A 99 1.02 15.90 6.00
C ILE A 99 1.30 16.13 4.52
N HIS A 100 0.79 17.24 3.96
CA HIS A 100 1.14 17.66 2.61
C HIS A 100 2.36 18.57 2.68
N MET A 101 3.46 18.15 2.07
CA MET A 101 4.68 18.96 1.94
C MET A 101 4.85 19.44 0.52
N GLU A 102 5.38 20.66 0.37
CA GLU A 102 5.81 21.18 -0.92
C GLU A 102 7.11 20.51 -1.37
N ILE A 103 7.17 20.10 -2.63
CA ILE A 103 8.35 19.48 -3.23
C ILE A 103 9.36 20.58 -3.55
N LYS A 104 10.42 20.69 -2.74
CA LYS A 104 11.45 21.73 -2.88
C LYS A 104 12.45 21.45 -4.00
N VAL A 105 12.72 20.17 -4.30
CA VAL A 105 13.61 19.73 -5.38
C VAL A 105 12.81 18.82 -6.31
N PRO A 106 12.63 19.16 -7.60
CA PRO A 106 11.59 18.55 -8.43
C PRO A 106 11.85 17.06 -8.72
N TYR A 107 13.11 16.66 -8.96
CA TYR A 107 13.51 15.25 -9.10
C TYR A 107 15.04 15.10 -9.23
N ILE A 108 15.55 13.90 -8.96
CA ILE A 108 16.91 13.46 -9.27
C ILE A 108 16.84 12.37 -10.34
N LYS A 109 17.60 12.50 -11.43
CA LYS A 109 17.70 11.45 -12.45
C LYS A 109 18.78 10.44 -12.06
N MET A 110 18.44 9.16 -12.06
CA MET A 110 19.36 8.08 -11.73
C MET A 110 19.51 7.13 -12.93
N GLU A 111 20.66 7.17 -13.60
CA GLU A 111 20.94 6.35 -14.78
C GLU A 111 21.50 4.95 -14.45
N SER A 112 22.06 4.76 -13.25
CA SER A 112 22.61 3.48 -12.79
C SER A 112 22.55 3.34 -11.28
N MET A 113 22.27 2.12 -10.79
CA MET A 113 22.12 1.79 -9.37
C MET A 113 23.38 2.05 -8.52
N LYS A 114 24.55 2.19 -9.15
CA LYS A 114 25.82 2.49 -8.46
C LYS A 114 25.88 3.88 -7.79
N ALA A 115 24.88 4.73 -8.01
CA ALA A 115 24.78 6.04 -7.38
C ALA A 115 23.99 6.03 -6.06
N TYR A 116 23.41 4.89 -5.66
CA TYR A 116 22.82 4.75 -4.33
C TYR A 116 23.92 4.24 -3.40
N ASP A 117 24.76 5.17 -2.95
CA ASP A 117 25.60 4.92 -1.79
C ASP A 117 24.69 4.92 -0.55
N ASP A 118 24.83 3.93 0.33
CA ASP A 118 24.10 3.74 1.60
C ASP A 118 24.33 4.88 2.63
N SER A 119 24.74 6.05 2.13
CA SER A 119 24.82 7.31 2.86
C SER A 119 23.40 7.87 3.07
N GLU A 120 22.56 7.10 3.76
CA GLU A 120 21.37 7.63 4.41
C GLU A 120 21.80 8.74 5.37
N SER A 121 21.58 9.98 4.97
CA SER A 121 21.27 10.99 5.97
C SER A 121 19.86 10.65 6.44
N PRO A 122 19.62 10.39 7.75
CA PRO A 122 18.29 10.05 8.28
C PRO A 122 17.25 11.19 8.15
N GLU A 123 17.61 12.27 7.46
CA GLU A 123 16.84 13.50 7.29
C GLU A 123 16.11 13.56 5.94
N VAL A 124 16.37 12.62 5.00
CA VAL A 124 15.78 12.64 3.65
C VAL A 124 15.13 11.30 3.29
N GLU A 125 13.84 11.30 2.98
CA GLU A 125 13.11 10.13 2.46
C GLU A 125 13.23 10.12 0.93
N ALA A 126 13.55 8.98 0.31
CA ALA A 126 13.65 8.86 -1.14
C ALA A 126 12.43 8.12 -1.71
N VAL A 127 11.79 8.72 -2.72
CA VAL A 127 10.68 8.11 -3.47
C VAL A 127 11.13 7.83 -4.90
N PHE A 128 11.15 6.55 -5.27
CA PHE A 128 11.63 6.10 -6.57
C PHE A 128 10.48 5.95 -7.55
N VAL A 129 10.61 6.53 -8.73
CA VAL A 129 9.67 6.34 -9.84
C VAL A 129 10.31 5.42 -10.87
N ILE A 130 9.68 4.27 -11.11
CA ILE A 130 10.17 3.22 -12.02
C ILE A 130 9.13 2.96 -13.11
N ALA A 131 9.57 2.91 -14.37
CA ALA A 131 8.68 2.73 -15.52
C ALA A 131 7.99 1.35 -15.54
N ASP A 132 8.69 0.28 -15.14
CA ASP A 132 8.14 -1.07 -15.04
C ASP A 132 8.53 -1.75 -13.72
N PHE A 133 7.58 -2.47 -13.11
CA PHE A 133 7.82 -3.26 -11.90
C PHE A 133 8.40 -4.66 -12.22
N GLU A 134 8.51 -5.00 -13.50
CA GLU A 134 9.23 -6.19 -13.96
C GLU A 134 10.75 -5.97 -14.04
N ASP A 135 11.22 -4.72 -13.92
CA ASP A 135 12.65 -4.39 -13.99
C ASP A 135 13.43 -5.00 -12.81
N PRO A 136 14.67 -5.50 -13.02
CA PRO A 136 15.51 -6.03 -11.95
C PRO A 136 15.74 -5.03 -10.81
N ILE A 137 15.72 -3.73 -11.12
CA ILE A 137 15.89 -2.66 -10.14
C ILE A 137 14.71 -2.60 -9.16
N PHE A 138 13.49 -2.91 -9.61
CA PHE A 138 12.33 -3.01 -8.73
C PHE A 138 12.59 -4.02 -7.61
N SER A 139 13.11 -5.21 -7.95
CA SER A 139 13.40 -6.24 -6.96
C SER A 139 14.45 -5.80 -5.93
N THR A 140 15.43 -4.99 -6.34
CA THR A 140 16.46 -4.50 -5.43
C THR A 140 15.92 -3.38 -4.54
N LEU A 141 15.19 -2.42 -5.09
CA LEU A 141 14.54 -1.35 -4.31
C LEU A 141 13.49 -1.90 -3.35
N TYR A 142 12.73 -2.91 -3.78
CA TYR A 142 11.76 -3.59 -2.94
C TYR A 142 12.41 -4.33 -1.76
N LYS A 143 13.59 -4.92 -1.96
CA LYS A 143 14.37 -5.55 -0.88
C LYS A 143 14.99 -4.53 0.07
N ALA A 144 15.27 -3.33 -0.42
CA ALA A 144 15.79 -2.21 0.36
C ALA A 144 14.68 -1.40 1.07
N ASP A 145 13.44 -1.93 1.11
CA ASP A 145 12.27 -1.28 1.74
C ASP A 145 12.03 0.17 1.27
N CYS A 146 12.39 0.45 0.02
CA CYS A 146 12.27 1.77 -0.58
C CYS A 146 10.83 2.05 -1.04
N ARG A 147 10.41 3.32 -0.99
CA ARG A 147 9.11 3.75 -1.52
C ARG A 147 9.16 3.84 -3.04
N ILE A 148 8.33 3.04 -3.72
CA ILE A 148 8.32 2.92 -5.18
C ILE A 148 6.96 3.35 -5.74
N LEU A 149 6.99 4.20 -6.75
CA LEU A 149 5.83 4.66 -7.50
C LEU A 149 5.97 4.35 -9.00
N GLY A 150 4.85 4.16 -9.68
CA GLY A 150 4.78 4.08 -11.14
C GLY A 150 4.47 5.44 -11.78
N PRO A 151 4.88 5.67 -13.04
CA PRO A 151 4.54 6.86 -13.81
C PRO A 151 3.03 7.16 -13.88
N PRO A 152 2.12 6.16 -14.01
CA PRO A 152 0.67 6.44 -14.07
C PRO A 152 0.14 7.20 -12.85
N VAL A 153 0.68 6.95 -11.65
CA VAL A 153 0.32 7.69 -10.44
C VAL A 153 0.64 9.18 -10.60
N VAL A 154 1.84 9.48 -11.10
CA VAL A 154 2.31 10.85 -11.29
C VAL A 154 1.47 11.59 -12.32
N PHE A 155 1.18 10.96 -13.46
CA PHE A 155 0.31 11.53 -14.48
C PHE A 155 -1.08 11.86 -13.94
N GLN A 156 -1.65 10.95 -13.15
CA GLN A 156 -2.96 11.15 -12.57
C GLN A 156 -2.96 12.28 -11.54
N CYS A 157 -1.94 12.35 -10.67
CA CYS A 157 -1.78 13.45 -9.72
C CYS A 157 -1.64 14.79 -10.45
N ALA A 158 -0.86 14.86 -11.53
CA ALA A 158 -0.70 16.06 -12.35
C ALA A 158 -2.01 16.50 -13.01
N LYS A 159 -2.77 15.54 -13.56
CA LYS A 159 -4.06 15.79 -14.23
C LYS A 159 -5.16 16.26 -13.27
N LYS A 160 -5.18 15.73 -12.05
CA LYS A 160 -6.18 16.06 -11.01
C LYS A 160 -5.75 17.22 -10.11
N GLY A 161 -4.47 17.59 -10.10
CA GLY A 161 -3.91 18.55 -9.14
C GLY A 161 -3.88 17.99 -7.71
N GLU A 162 -3.80 16.67 -7.56
CA GLU A 162 -3.74 15.99 -6.26
C GLU A 162 -2.27 15.82 -5.82
N PRO A 163 -2.00 15.75 -4.49
CA PRO A 163 -0.66 15.46 -4.01
C PRO A 163 -0.23 14.04 -4.39
N LEU A 164 1.07 13.79 -4.47
CA LEU A 164 1.57 12.41 -4.62
C LEU A 164 1.21 11.58 -3.38
N PRO A 165 0.56 10.41 -3.55
CA PRO A 165 0.04 9.64 -2.43
C PRO A 165 1.14 8.99 -1.59
N PHE A 166 0.90 8.89 -0.30
CA PHE A 166 1.71 8.08 0.61
C PHE A 166 1.29 6.61 0.53
N ALA A 167 2.20 5.75 0.09
CA ALA A 167 1.99 4.31 0.04
C ALA A 167 3.19 3.59 0.65
N CYS A 168 2.94 2.79 1.70
CA CYS A 168 3.95 1.90 2.29
C CYS A 168 4.29 0.70 1.38
N ARG A 169 3.53 0.50 0.30
CA ARG A 169 3.72 -0.57 -0.67
C ARG A 169 3.97 0.04 -2.03
N PRO A 170 4.71 -0.65 -2.93
CA PRO A 170 4.90 -0.17 -4.28
C PRO A 170 3.57 0.04 -5.01
N LEU A 171 3.35 1.24 -5.52
CA LEU A 171 2.11 1.66 -6.17
C LEU A 171 2.40 2.04 -7.63
N TYR A 172 1.91 1.25 -8.57
CA TYR A 172 2.14 1.47 -10.00
C TYR A 172 1.08 2.38 -10.63
N CYS A 173 -0.20 2.10 -10.35
CA CYS A 173 -1.33 2.89 -10.84
C CYS A 173 -2.42 2.94 -9.77
N THR A 174 -3.44 3.77 -9.97
CA THR A 174 -4.52 3.94 -8.98
C THR A 174 -5.85 3.29 -9.38
N ASN A 175 -5.82 2.40 -10.39
CA ASN A 175 -7.02 1.78 -10.96
C ASN A 175 -7.90 1.04 -9.94
N MET A 176 -7.34 0.58 -8.83
CA MET A 176 -8.06 -0.11 -7.75
C MET A 176 -8.01 0.64 -6.42
N VAL A 177 -7.61 1.92 -6.42
CA VAL A 177 -7.65 2.74 -5.21
C VAL A 177 -9.09 2.82 -4.69
N ASN A 178 -9.24 2.76 -3.37
CA ASN A 178 -10.52 2.67 -2.65
C ASN A 178 -11.33 1.39 -2.89
N LEU A 179 -10.76 0.36 -3.53
CA LEU A 179 -11.40 -0.96 -3.59
C LEU A 179 -10.90 -1.86 -2.46
N VAL A 180 -11.84 -2.54 -1.82
CA VAL A 180 -11.57 -3.55 -0.81
C VAL A 180 -12.00 -4.90 -1.36
N LEU A 181 -11.03 -5.74 -1.68
CA LEU A 181 -11.24 -7.03 -2.33
C LEU A 181 -11.18 -8.16 -1.30
N CYS A 182 -11.99 -9.20 -1.53
CA CYS A 182 -11.87 -10.47 -0.84
C CYS A 182 -11.76 -11.59 -1.85
N PHE A 183 -10.92 -12.60 -1.58
CA PHE A 183 -10.72 -13.73 -2.48
C PHE A 183 -11.41 -15.00 -1.95
N THR A 184 -11.98 -15.79 -2.86
CA THR A 184 -12.55 -17.11 -2.55
C THR A 184 -12.38 -18.11 -3.70
N GLY A 185 -12.24 -19.39 -3.37
CA GLY A 185 -12.21 -20.47 -4.36
C GLY A 185 -10.90 -20.66 -5.13
N PHE A 186 -9.79 -20.06 -4.67
CA PHE A 186 -8.47 -20.24 -5.27
C PHE A 186 -7.76 -21.46 -4.66
N ARG A 187 -7.45 -22.45 -5.49
CA ARG A 187 -6.73 -23.67 -5.08
C ARG A 187 -5.22 -23.55 -5.24
N LYS A 188 -4.77 -22.76 -6.22
CA LYS A 188 -3.35 -22.52 -6.50
C LYS A 188 -2.88 -21.32 -5.70
N LYS A 189 -1.93 -21.55 -4.78
CA LYS A 189 -1.39 -20.48 -3.93
C LYS A 189 -0.64 -19.42 -4.75
N ASP A 190 0.14 -19.85 -5.74
CA ASP A 190 0.96 -18.93 -6.56
C ASP A 190 0.10 -17.96 -7.38
N GLU A 191 -1.04 -18.44 -7.88
CA GLU A 191 -2.02 -17.61 -8.59
C GLU A 191 -2.62 -16.55 -7.67
N LEU A 192 -3.00 -16.95 -6.45
CA LEU A 192 -3.53 -16.03 -5.45
C LEU A 192 -2.50 -14.97 -5.05
N VAL A 193 -1.24 -15.35 -4.82
CA VAL A 193 -0.16 -14.41 -4.50
C VAL A 193 0.04 -13.42 -5.64
N LYS A 194 0.05 -13.88 -6.89
CA LYS A 194 0.16 -12.99 -8.06
C LYS A 194 -0.98 -11.98 -8.11
N LEU A 195 -2.23 -12.43 -7.94
CA LEU A 195 -3.40 -11.53 -7.94
C LEU A 195 -3.34 -10.51 -6.80
N VAL A 196 -2.95 -10.95 -5.60
CA VAL A 196 -2.77 -10.10 -4.42
C VAL A 196 -1.74 -9.00 -4.70
N THR A 197 -0.59 -9.37 -5.26
CA THR A 197 0.47 -8.42 -5.61
C THR A 197 -0.01 -7.39 -6.64
N LEU A 198 -0.71 -7.83 -7.70
CA LEU A 198 -1.26 -6.93 -8.71
C LEU A 198 -2.28 -5.95 -8.12
N VAL A 199 -3.18 -6.41 -7.26
CA VAL A 199 -4.16 -5.54 -6.60
C VAL A 199 -3.47 -4.50 -5.73
N HIS A 200 -2.43 -4.87 -4.98
CA HIS A 200 -1.65 -3.92 -4.19
C HIS A 200 -0.93 -2.89 -5.06
N HIS A 201 -0.35 -3.30 -6.19
CA HIS A 201 0.27 -2.36 -7.13
C HIS A 201 -0.73 -1.42 -7.81
N MET A 202 -2.01 -1.78 -7.84
CA MET A 202 -3.10 -0.91 -8.31
C MET A 202 -3.75 -0.07 -7.18
N GLY A 203 -3.22 -0.15 -5.95
CA GLY A 203 -3.71 0.59 -4.78
C GLY A 203 -4.92 -0.04 -4.08
N GLY A 204 -5.27 -1.27 -4.41
CA GLY A 204 -6.36 -2.00 -3.76
C GLY A 204 -5.98 -2.56 -2.39
N ILE A 205 -6.99 -2.66 -1.53
CA ILE A 205 -6.89 -3.25 -0.20
C ILE A 205 -7.48 -4.65 -0.24
N ILE A 206 -6.86 -5.60 0.45
CA ILE A 206 -7.33 -6.99 0.47
C ILE A 206 -7.67 -7.39 1.89
N ARG A 207 -8.84 -7.98 2.08
CA ARG A 207 -9.30 -8.50 3.37
C ARG A 207 -9.42 -10.01 3.30
N ARG A 208 -8.89 -10.68 4.32
CA ARG A 208 -9.02 -12.14 4.48
C ARG A 208 -10.47 -12.53 4.69
N ASP A 209 -11.18 -11.81 5.54
CA ASP A 209 -12.56 -12.11 5.89
C ASP A 209 -13.53 -11.25 5.08
N PHE A 210 -14.68 -11.85 4.78
CA PHE A 210 -15.75 -11.15 4.08
C PHE A 210 -16.52 -10.30 5.10
N SER A 211 -16.53 -8.99 4.90
CA SER A 211 -17.18 -8.02 5.78
C SER A 211 -17.93 -6.98 4.96
N SER A 212 -18.75 -6.16 5.61
CA SER A 212 -19.47 -5.05 4.95
C SER A 212 -18.57 -4.00 4.31
N LYS A 213 -17.28 -3.95 4.69
CA LYS A 213 -16.29 -3.06 4.06
C LYS A 213 -15.80 -3.57 2.70
N VAL A 214 -16.05 -4.84 2.36
CA VAL A 214 -15.62 -5.44 1.08
C VAL A 214 -16.48 -4.88 -0.04
N THR A 215 -15.82 -4.25 -1.03
CA THR A 215 -16.51 -3.67 -2.19
C THR A 215 -16.67 -4.70 -3.31
N HIS A 216 -15.71 -5.62 -3.48
CA HIS A 216 -15.74 -6.62 -4.54
C HIS A 216 -15.27 -7.99 -4.02
N LEU A 217 -15.96 -9.06 -4.40
CA LEU A 217 -15.51 -10.43 -4.16
C LEU A 217 -14.89 -10.97 -5.45
N VAL A 218 -13.64 -11.44 -5.39
CA VAL A 218 -13.02 -12.18 -6.48
C VAL A 218 -13.20 -13.67 -6.23
N ALA A 219 -13.96 -14.34 -7.09
CA ALA A 219 -14.32 -15.74 -6.93
C ALA A 219 -13.86 -16.58 -8.13
N ASN A 220 -13.12 -17.64 -7.85
CA ASN A 220 -12.80 -18.68 -8.82
C ASN A 220 -13.70 -19.92 -8.69
N SER A 221 -14.45 -20.02 -7.60
CA SER A 221 -15.45 -21.07 -7.36
C SER A 221 -16.71 -20.47 -6.76
N THR A 222 -17.87 -20.99 -7.17
CA THR A 222 -19.20 -20.59 -6.68
C THR A 222 -19.63 -21.34 -5.41
N GLN A 223 -18.87 -22.35 -4.99
CA GLN A 223 -19.24 -23.27 -3.91
C GLN A 223 -18.82 -22.79 -2.50
N GLY A 224 -18.41 -21.52 -2.34
CA GLY A 224 -17.92 -21.00 -1.07
C GLY A 224 -18.97 -20.21 -0.28
N ASP A 225 -18.91 -20.25 1.05
CA ASP A 225 -19.81 -19.45 1.90
C ASP A 225 -19.66 -17.96 1.65
N LYS A 226 -18.44 -17.49 1.41
CA LYS A 226 -18.18 -16.10 0.99
C LYS A 226 -18.93 -15.71 -0.28
N PHE A 227 -19.05 -16.63 -1.24
CA PHE A 227 -19.79 -16.39 -2.48
C PHE A 227 -21.29 -16.24 -2.18
N ARG A 228 -21.87 -17.15 -1.40
CA ARG A 228 -23.28 -17.11 -1.01
C ARG A 228 -23.64 -15.82 -0.26
N VAL A 229 -22.78 -15.41 0.68
CA VAL A 229 -22.97 -14.17 1.44
C VAL A 229 -22.84 -12.95 0.53
N ALA A 230 -21.85 -12.91 -0.37
CA ALA A 230 -21.71 -11.82 -1.33
C ALA A 230 -22.93 -11.68 -2.26
N VAL A 231 -23.49 -12.79 -2.75
CA VAL A 231 -24.75 -12.78 -3.51
C VAL A 231 -25.88 -12.20 -2.67
N SER A 232 -25.99 -12.61 -1.40
CA SER A 232 -27.05 -12.16 -0.50
C SER A 232 -26.95 -10.65 -0.17
N LEU A 233 -25.74 -10.11 -0.09
CA LEU A 233 -25.48 -8.69 0.14
C LEU A 233 -25.45 -7.85 -1.15
N GLY A 234 -25.57 -8.48 -2.32
CA GLY A 234 -25.45 -7.79 -3.61
C GLY A 234 -24.04 -7.26 -3.92
N THR A 235 -23.02 -7.77 -3.24
CA THR A 235 -21.62 -7.40 -3.49
C THR A 235 -21.19 -7.91 -4.86
N PRO A 236 -20.64 -7.05 -5.74
CA PRO A 236 -20.15 -7.47 -7.06
C PRO A 236 -19.15 -8.64 -6.97
N ILE A 237 -19.43 -9.69 -7.74
CA ILE A 237 -18.58 -10.88 -7.81
C ILE A 237 -17.84 -10.89 -9.14
N MET A 238 -16.52 -10.77 -9.08
CA MET A 238 -15.63 -10.68 -10.23
C MET A 238 -14.80 -11.95 -10.37
N LYS A 239 -14.35 -12.24 -11.60
CA LYS A 239 -13.35 -13.29 -11.85
C LYS A 239 -11.93 -12.74 -11.79
N ALA A 240 -10.94 -13.63 -11.71
CA ALA A 240 -9.52 -13.26 -11.69
C ALA A 240 -9.10 -12.46 -12.94
N GLU A 241 -9.70 -12.73 -14.10
CA GLU A 241 -9.42 -12.02 -15.36
C GLU A 241 -9.69 -10.51 -15.27
N TRP A 242 -10.59 -10.08 -14.38
CA TRP A 242 -10.82 -8.65 -14.17
C TRP A 242 -9.57 -7.94 -13.63
N ILE A 243 -8.84 -8.56 -12.70
CA ILE A 243 -7.59 -8.02 -12.16
C ILE A 243 -6.53 -7.96 -13.26
N TYR A 244 -6.36 -9.05 -14.03
CA TYR A 244 -5.39 -9.09 -15.11
C TYR A 244 -5.67 -8.02 -16.18
N ARG A 245 -6.92 -7.90 -16.63
CA ARG A 245 -7.31 -6.86 -17.61
C ARG A 245 -7.14 -5.44 -17.07
N SER A 246 -7.39 -5.23 -15.78
CA SER A 246 -7.17 -3.93 -15.14
C SER A 246 -5.68 -3.58 -15.09
N TRP A 247 -4.82 -4.58 -14.90
CA TRP A 247 -3.36 -4.42 -14.93
C TRP A 247 -2.81 -4.24 -16.34
N GLU A 248 -3.39 -4.88 -17.36
CA GLU A 248 -3.02 -4.63 -18.76
C GLU A 248 -3.27 -3.18 -19.15
N ARG A 249 -4.30 -2.56 -18.57
CA ARG A 249 -4.67 -1.15 -18.75
C ARG A 249 -4.07 -0.22 -17.69
N ARG A 250 -2.96 -0.62 -17.06
CA ARG A 250 -2.30 0.18 -16.01
C ARG A 250 -1.81 1.56 -16.46
N ASN A 251 -1.60 1.73 -17.76
CA ASN A 251 -1.12 2.98 -18.38
C ASN A 251 -2.26 3.83 -18.97
N ASP A 252 -3.51 3.35 -18.94
CA ASP A 252 -4.65 4.09 -19.47
C ASP A 252 -5.15 5.09 -18.41
N THR A 253 -4.61 6.32 -18.38
CA THR A 253 -4.92 7.40 -17.40
C THR A 253 -5.56 8.66 -17.99
#